data_AF-A0A485ALA4-F1
#
_entry.id   AF-A0A485ALA4-F1
#
_cell.length_a   1.000
_cell.length_b   1.000
_cell.length_c   1.000
_cell.angle_alpha   90.00
_cell.angle_beta   90.00
_cell.angle_gamma   90.00
#
_symmetry.space_group_name_H-M   'P 1'
#
loop_
_entity.id
_entity.type
_entity.pdbx_description
1 polymer ?
#
loop_
_entity_poly.entity_id
_entity_poly.type
_entity_poly.pdbx_seq_one_letter_code
_entity_poly.pdbx_strand_id
1 'polypeptide(L)'
;MQTTLANMLLADNRRDEAFTVLEQMAKSNGGRGPAGDIWFNTIKNQPVSPSSVQSLQRFLLIFSSGEAADSARAMLADQQKQMADPVLRAKAEQQVKAEEAEASKPQTWQLYWPLIRKGDAALKANNLAQAEGFYQQARKLDGTDSYAVLGLGDVAMARKDSAGAERYYQQALRLDRTNSSAIRGAGEYLPCAITRTRDRLYQWPFCQPAPQYR
;
A
#
# COMPACT_ATOMS: atom_id res chain seq x y z
N MET A 1 -18.43 39.96 -5.62
CA MET A 1 -17.41 39.26 -6.43
C MET A 1 -16.63 38.21 -5.65
N GLN A 2 -16.32 38.39 -4.36
CA GLN A 2 -15.49 37.43 -3.61
C GLN A 2 -16.14 36.04 -3.41
N THR A 3 -17.47 35.97 -3.29
CA THR A 3 -18.22 34.69 -3.17
C THR A 3 -18.03 33.77 -4.39
N THR A 4 -18.08 34.34 -5.59
CA THR A 4 -17.90 33.58 -6.84
C THR A 4 -16.49 33.01 -6.94
N LEU A 5 -15.48 33.78 -6.52
CA LEU A 5 -14.10 33.35 -6.49
C LEU A 5 -13.90 32.19 -5.51
N ALA A 6 -14.45 32.29 -4.30
CA ALA A 6 -14.37 31.23 -3.30
C ALA A 6 -14.99 29.92 -3.83
N ASN A 7 -16.16 29.97 -4.47
CA ASN A 7 -16.81 28.78 -5.03
C ASN A 7 -15.99 28.13 -6.17
N MET A 8 -15.34 28.92 -7.03
CA MET A 8 -14.47 28.39 -8.08
C MET A 8 -13.24 27.68 -7.49
N LEU A 9 -12.61 28.27 -6.47
CA LEU A 9 -11.46 27.65 -5.80
C LEU A 9 -11.82 26.34 -5.10
N LEU A 10 -13.02 26.28 -4.49
CA LEU A 10 -13.54 25.04 -3.90
C LEU A 10 -13.80 23.96 -4.96
N ALA A 11 -14.33 24.35 -6.13
CA ALA A 11 -14.56 23.44 -7.24
C ALA A 11 -13.25 22.89 -7.84
N ASP A 12 -12.19 23.70 -7.87
CA ASP A 12 -10.84 23.33 -8.33
C ASP A 12 -10.04 22.55 -7.26
N ASN A 13 -10.69 22.15 -6.16
CA ASN A 13 -10.09 21.47 -5.02
C ASN A 13 -8.96 22.27 -4.32
N ARG A 14 -8.84 23.57 -4.59
CA ARG A 14 -7.87 24.51 -3.98
C ARG A 14 -8.44 25.13 -2.71
N ARG A 15 -8.68 24.27 -1.72
CA ARG A 15 -9.46 24.61 -0.52
C ARG A 15 -8.74 25.60 0.40
N ASP A 16 -7.43 25.51 0.55
CA ASP A 16 -6.65 26.43 1.39
C ASP A 16 -6.74 27.88 0.89
N GLU A 17 -6.70 28.05 -0.43
CA GLU A 17 -6.86 29.35 -1.08
C GLU A 17 -8.31 29.84 -0.98
N ALA A 18 -9.28 28.94 -1.16
CA ALA A 18 -10.69 29.26 -0.97
C ALA A 18 -10.98 29.76 0.45
N PHE A 19 -10.44 29.08 1.48
CA PHE A 19 -10.60 29.49 2.87
C PHE A 19 -9.92 30.83 3.16
N THR A 20 -8.81 31.14 2.50
CA THR A 20 -8.17 32.45 2.61
C THR A 20 -9.06 33.56 2.04
N VAL A 21 -9.72 33.32 0.90
CA VAL A 21 -10.69 34.26 0.33
C VAL A 21 -11.92 34.42 1.23
N LEU A 22 -12.45 33.31 1.77
CA LEU A 22 -13.56 33.34 2.73
C LEU A 22 -13.19 34.07 4.02
N GLU A 23 -11.94 33.96 4.47
CA GLU A 23 -11.42 34.71 5.61
C GLU A 23 -11.42 36.23 5.34
N GLN A 24 -10.96 36.63 4.16
CA GLN A 24 -11.01 38.04 3.75
C GLN A 24 -12.45 38.54 3.64
N MET A 25 -13.36 37.72 3.11
CA MET A 25 -14.79 38.04 3.08
C MET A 25 -15.36 38.22 4.49
N ALA A 26 -14.98 37.34 5.42
CA ALA A 26 -15.48 37.35 6.80
C ALA A 26 -14.97 38.52 7.64
N LYS A 27 -13.84 39.12 7.24
CA LYS A 27 -13.31 40.37 7.79
C LYS A 27 -14.12 41.60 7.34
N SER A 28 -14.90 41.50 6.27
CA SER A 28 -15.82 42.56 5.82
C SER A 28 -17.20 42.39 6.47
N ASN A 29 -17.79 43.48 6.97
CA ASN A 29 -19.04 43.42 7.76
C ASN A 29 -20.22 42.86 6.95
N GLY A 30 -20.27 43.11 5.64
CA GLY A 30 -21.30 42.56 4.74
C GLY A 30 -21.01 41.15 4.19
N GLY A 31 -19.77 40.66 4.33
CA GLY A 31 -19.36 39.34 3.82
C GLY A 31 -19.34 38.24 4.89
N ARG A 32 -19.41 38.61 6.18
CA ARG A 32 -19.32 37.69 7.32
C ARG A 32 -20.35 36.57 7.29
N GLY A 33 -21.64 36.87 7.11
CA GLY A 33 -22.70 35.85 7.04
C GLY A 33 -22.47 34.85 5.89
N PRO A 34 -22.45 35.30 4.63
CA PRO A 34 -22.25 34.41 3.47
C PRO A 34 -20.93 33.63 3.49
N ALA A 35 -19.85 34.25 3.99
CA ALA A 35 -18.57 33.56 4.14
C ALA A 35 -18.66 32.45 5.20
N GLY A 36 -19.37 32.70 6.30
CA GLY A 36 -19.58 31.71 7.35
C GLY A 36 -20.34 30.49 6.85
N ASP A 37 -21.43 30.71 6.11
CA ASP A 37 -22.27 29.65 5.57
C ASP A 37 -21.52 28.77 4.56
N ILE A 38 -20.77 29.38 3.63
CA ILE A 38 -20.00 28.64 2.62
C ILE A 38 -18.86 27.86 3.30
N TRP A 39 -18.15 28.49 4.23
CA TRP A 39 -17.05 27.84 4.95
C TRP A 39 -17.56 26.63 5.74
N PHE A 40 -18.64 26.81 6.51
CA PHE A 40 -19.20 25.75 7.34
C PHE A 40 -19.76 24.59 6.50
N ASN A 41 -20.51 24.88 5.42
CA ASN A 41 -21.02 23.85 4.51
C ASN A 41 -19.89 23.05 3.84
N THR A 42 -18.78 23.73 3.51
CA THR A 42 -17.61 23.07 2.94
C THR A 42 -17.01 22.06 3.93
N ILE A 43 -16.83 22.44 5.19
CA ILE A 43 -16.29 21.55 6.23
C ILE A 43 -17.25 20.39 6.50
N LYS A 44 -18.55 20.66 6.58
CA LYS A 44 -19.59 19.65 6.84
C LYS A 44 -19.60 18.52 5.80
N ASN A 45 -19.28 18.84 4.55
CA ASN A 45 -19.22 17.86 3.46
C ASN A 45 -17.86 17.12 3.37
N GLN A 46 -16.94 17.35 4.30
CA GLN A 46 -15.63 16.69 4.33
C GLN A 46 -15.59 15.50 5.29
N PRO A 47 -14.81 14.45 4.98
CA PRO A 47 -14.52 13.39 5.92
C PRO A 47 -13.67 13.90 7.10
N VAL A 48 -13.88 13.30 8.27
CA VAL A 48 -13.11 13.60 9.48
C VAL A 48 -11.63 13.33 9.23
N SER A 49 -10.82 14.37 9.38
CA SER A 49 -9.41 14.38 9.01
C SER A 49 -8.67 15.51 9.75
N PRO A 50 -7.33 15.45 9.85
CA PRO A 50 -6.54 16.52 10.48
C PRO A 50 -6.77 17.90 9.84
N SER A 51 -6.98 17.96 8.52
CA SER A 51 -7.23 19.21 7.78
C SER A 51 -8.62 19.81 8.05
N SER A 52 -9.64 18.96 8.24
CA SER A 52 -10.99 19.41 8.66
C SER A 52 -10.96 20.07 10.05
N VAL A 53 -10.18 19.50 10.97
CA VAL A 53 -9.99 20.04 12.34
C VAL A 53 -9.26 21.37 12.32
N GLN A 54 -8.19 21.51 11.53
CA GLN A 54 -7.51 22.79 11.34
C GLN A 54 -8.43 23.86 10.70
N SER A 55 -9.27 23.45 9.75
CA SER A 55 -10.23 24.34 9.10
C SER A 55 -11.27 24.87 10.09
N LEU A 56 -11.79 24.01 10.98
CA LEU A 56 -12.68 24.41 12.08
C LEU A 56 -12.00 25.33 13.09
N GLN A 57 -10.74 25.06 13.44
CA GLN A 57 -9.97 25.96 14.31
C GLN A 57 -9.81 27.34 13.69
N ARG A 58 -9.45 27.42 12.41
CA ARG A 58 -9.34 28.71 11.68
C ARG A 58 -10.68 29.44 11.61
N PHE A 59 -11.77 28.71 11.36
CA PHE A 59 -13.11 29.27 11.36
C PHE A 59 -13.43 29.93 12.72
N LEU A 60 -13.16 29.23 13.83
CA LEU A 60 -13.41 29.74 15.18
C LEU A 60 -12.56 30.95 15.58
N LEU A 61 -11.41 31.16 14.93
CA LEU A 61 -10.59 32.38 15.12
C LEU A 61 -11.28 33.63 14.55
N ILE A 62 -12.06 33.47 13.47
CA ILE A 62 -12.75 34.57 12.78
C ILE A 62 -14.20 34.72 13.28
N PHE A 63 -14.85 33.58 13.51
CA PHE A 63 -16.23 33.43 13.95
C PHE A 63 -16.23 32.90 15.39
N SER A 64 -15.96 33.78 16.34
CA SER A 64 -15.88 33.42 17.76
C SER A 64 -17.25 33.34 18.45
N SER A 65 -18.29 33.95 17.89
CA SER A 65 -19.64 34.05 18.48
C SER A 65 -20.75 33.93 17.42
N GLY A 66 -21.89 33.37 17.82
CA GLY A 66 -23.06 33.13 16.97
C GLY A 66 -23.31 31.65 16.73
N GLU A 67 -24.48 31.32 16.17
CA GLU A 67 -24.95 29.94 15.97
C GLU A 67 -23.96 29.08 15.15
N ALA A 68 -23.32 29.68 14.14
CA ALA A 68 -22.30 29.01 13.34
C ALA A 68 -21.03 28.69 14.15
N ALA A 69 -20.63 29.57 15.09
CA ALA A 69 -19.51 29.33 16.00
C ALA A 69 -19.82 28.20 16.99
N ASP A 70 -21.03 28.18 17.55
CA ASP A 70 -21.47 27.13 18.47
C ASP A 70 -21.53 25.77 17.77
N SER A 71 -22.09 25.73 16.55
CA SER A 71 -22.12 24.53 15.69
C SER A 71 -20.72 24.05 15.31
N ALA A 72 -19.81 24.97 14.98
CA ALA A 72 -18.42 24.64 14.67
C ALA A 72 -17.65 24.10 15.89
N ARG A 73 -17.91 24.60 17.10
CA ARG A 73 -17.32 24.05 18.33
C ARG A 73 -17.85 22.65 18.63
N ALA A 74 -19.15 22.42 18.46
CA ALA A 74 -19.75 21.09 18.62
C ALA A 74 -19.15 20.08 17.62
N MET A 75 -19.07 20.45 16.33
CA MET A 75 -18.42 19.63 15.31
C MET A 75 -16.94 19.37 15.59
N LEU A 76 -16.20 20.39 16.07
CA LEU A 76 -14.80 20.22 16.43
C LEU A 76 -14.65 19.22 17.58
N ALA A 77 -15.49 19.31 18.61
CA ALA A 77 -15.50 18.39 19.73
C ALA A 77 -15.89 16.97 19.30
N ASP A 78 -16.88 16.81 18.41
CA ASP A 78 -17.28 15.52 17.87
C ASP A 78 -16.18 14.91 16.98
N GLN A 79 -15.55 15.70 16.10
CA GLN A 79 -14.43 15.24 15.28
C GLN A 79 -13.22 14.86 16.15
N GLN A 80 -12.90 15.68 17.16
CA GLN A 80 -11.83 15.37 18.11
C GLN A 80 -12.16 14.14 18.94
N LYS A 81 -13.42 13.95 19.36
CA LYS A 81 -13.87 12.77 20.10
C LYS A 81 -13.81 11.51 19.25
N GLN A 82 -14.23 11.60 17.99
CA GLN A 82 -14.06 10.53 17.01
C GLN A 82 -12.58 10.20 16.83
N MET A 83 -11.71 11.19 16.62
CA MET A 83 -10.26 10.94 16.50
C MET A 83 -9.57 10.52 17.81
N ALA A 84 -10.15 10.82 18.98
CA ALA A 84 -9.69 10.38 20.29
C ALA A 84 -10.22 8.99 20.67
N ASP A 85 -11.18 8.45 19.92
CA ASP A 85 -11.70 7.11 20.09
C ASP A 85 -10.61 6.09 19.71
N PRO A 86 -10.26 5.12 20.59
CA PRO A 86 -9.22 4.12 20.31
C PRO A 86 -9.42 3.33 19.02
N VAL A 87 -10.65 3.25 18.51
CA VAL A 87 -10.96 2.62 17.21
C VAL A 87 -10.47 3.46 16.03
N LEU A 88 -10.49 4.79 16.16
CA LEU A 88 -9.98 5.72 15.16
C LEU A 88 -8.48 5.98 15.33
N ARG A 89 -7.92 5.88 16.54
CA ARG A 89 -6.47 5.67 16.72
C ARG A 89 -6.03 4.36 16.12
N ALA A 90 -6.75 3.26 16.33
CA ALA A 90 -6.41 1.99 15.70
C ALA A 90 -6.55 2.07 14.18
N LYS A 91 -7.53 2.79 13.64
CA LYS A 91 -7.65 3.04 12.19
C LYS A 91 -6.60 4.02 11.67
N ALA A 92 -6.27 5.09 12.38
CA ALA A 92 -5.24 6.06 12.02
C ALA A 92 -3.84 5.48 12.20
N GLU A 93 -3.62 4.61 13.18
CA GLU A 93 -2.42 3.79 13.35
C GLU A 93 -2.40 2.65 12.34
N GLN A 94 -3.53 2.08 11.93
CA GLN A 94 -3.57 1.11 10.82
C GLN A 94 -3.33 1.81 9.49
N GLN A 95 -3.77 3.04 9.32
CA GLN A 95 -3.54 3.86 8.14
C GLN A 95 -2.11 4.36 8.13
N VAL A 96 -1.59 4.87 9.24
CA VAL A 96 -0.19 5.25 9.39
C VAL A 96 0.71 4.03 9.38
N LYS A 97 0.34 2.87 9.92
CA LYS A 97 1.10 1.61 9.74
C LYS A 97 0.90 1.00 8.36
N ALA A 98 -0.18 1.28 7.64
CA ALA A 98 -0.33 0.90 6.24
C ALA A 98 0.54 1.81 5.39
N GLU A 99 0.50 3.13 5.61
CA GLU A 99 1.29 4.17 4.97
C GLU A 99 2.76 4.08 5.35
N GLU A 100 3.12 3.70 6.58
CA GLU A 100 4.49 3.43 7.05
C GLU A 100 4.93 2.02 6.66
N ALA A 101 4.06 1.01 6.58
CA ALA A 101 4.41 -0.25 5.92
C ALA A 101 4.54 -0.09 4.40
N GLU A 102 3.94 0.96 3.82
CA GLU A 102 4.02 1.31 2.41
C GLU A 102 5.18 2.29 2.14
N ALA A 103 5.58 3.11 3.12
CA ALA A 103 6.72 4.03 3.07
C ALA A 103 8.03 3.43 3.63
N SER A 104 7.94 2.41 4.49
CA SER A 104 9.09 1.61 4.98
C SER A 104 9.40 0.43 4.04
N LYS A 105 8.60 0.24 2.99
CA LYS A 105 9.01 -0.57 1.84
C LYS A 105 9.73 0.37 0.88
N PRO A 106 10.95 0.05 0.42
CA PRO A 106 11.63 0.90 -0.55
C PRO A 106 10.67 1.16 -1.73
N GLN A 107 10.71 2.37 -2.32
CA GLN A 107 9.86 2.75 -3.47
C GLN A 107 9.81 1.68 -4.58
N THR A 108 10.81 0.81 -4.63
CA THR A 108 10.89 -0.39 -5.48
C THR A 108 9.75 -1.38 -5.28
N TRP A 109 9.13 -1.51 -4.09
CA TRP A 109 8.02 -2.46 -3.84
C TRP A 109 6.76 -2.14 -4.64
N GLN A 110 6.47 -0.85 -4.86
CA GLN A 110 5.35 -0.41 -5.70
C GLN A 110 5.55 -0.82 -7.17
N LEU A 111 6.80 -1.00 -7.61
CA LEU A 111 7.14 -1.50 -8.95
C LEU A 111 7.36 -3.02 -8.97
N TYR A 112 7.79 -3.61 -7.86
CA TYR A 112 8.13 -5.03 -7.72
C TYR A 112 6.92 -5.96 -7.91
N TRP A 113 5.85 -5.80 -7.13
CA TRP A 113 4.70 -6.71 -7.22
C TRP A 113 3.94 -6.66 -8.53
N PRO A 114 3.74 -5.49 -9.17
CA PRO A 114 3.22 -5.43 -10.52
C PRO A 114 4.07 -6.22 -11.52
N LEU A 115 5.39 -6.22 -11.38
CA LEU A 115 6.28 -7.02 -12.24
C LEU A 115 6.13 -8.52 -11.96
N ILE A 116 6.05 -8.94 -10.69
CA ILE A 116 5.76 -10.35 -10.33
C ILE A 116 4.45 -10.80 -10.99
N ARG A 117 3.36 -10.03 -10.83
CA ARG A 117 2.06 -10.38 -11.43
C ARG A 117 2.09 -10.44 -12.96
N LYS A 118 2.85 -9.55 -13.61
CA LYS A 118 3.06 -9.60 -15.08
C LYS A 118 3.86 -10.84 -15.47
N GLY A 119 4.87 -11.22 -14.69
CA GLY A 119 5.61 -12.46 -14.84
C GLY A 119 4.72 -13.69 -14.74
N ASP A 120 3.88 -13.76 -13.70
CA ASP A 120 2.91 -14.84 -13.47
C ASP A 120 1.91 -14.95 -14.63
N ALA A 121 1.37 -13.81 -15.07
CA ALA A 121 0.43 -13.76 -16.19
C ALA A 121 1.09 -14.23 -17.50
N ALA A 122 2.32 -13.81 -17.76
CA ALA A 122 3.08 -14.26 -18.92
C ALA A 122 3.42 -15.76 -18.85
N LEU A 123 3.75 -16.28 -17.67
CA LEU A 123 4.00 -17.71 -17.45
C LEU A 123 2.75 -18.54 -17.70
N LYS A 124 1.58 -18.10 -17.18
CA LYS A 124 0.28 -18.73 -17.45
C LYS A 124 -0.10 -18.68 -18.93
N ALA A 125 0.29 -17.61 -19.63
CA ALA A 125 0.12 -17.49 -21.07
C ALA A 125 1.16 -18.29 -21.90
N ASN A 126 2.03 -19.08 -21.25
CA ASN A 126 3.13 -19.82 -21.86
C ASN A 126 4.17 -18.93 -22.59
N ASN A 127 4.17 -17.62 -22.31
CA ASN A 127 5.13 -16.65 -22.84
C ASN A 127 6.40 -16.62 -21.97
N LEU A 128 7.16 -17.71 -22.01
CA LEU A 128 8.28 -17.96 -21.10
C LEU A 128 9.40 -16.90 -21.19
N ALA A 129 9.60 -16.28 -22.35
CA ALA A 129 10.59 -15.21 -22.52
C ALA A 129 10.16 -13.91 -21.82
N GLN A 130 8.88 -13.54 -21.93
CA GLN A 130 8.35 -12.36 -21.25
C GLN A 130 8.28 -12.57 -19.74
N ALA A 131 7.88 -13.77 -19.30
CA ALA A 131 7.85 -14.13 -17.89
C ALA A 131 9.24 -13.99 -17.25
N GLU A 132 10.27 -14.55 -17.89
CA GLU A 132 11.66 -14.40 -17.44
C GLU A 132 12.06 -12.92 -17.33
N GLY A 133 11.74 -12.12 -18.36
CA GLY A 133 12.07 -10.70 -18.39
C GLY A 133 11.45 -9.91 -17.22
N PHE A 134 10.18 -10.18 -16.88
CA PHE A 134 9.52 -9.51 -15.75
C PHE A 134 10.10 -9.93 -14.40
N TYR A 135 10.39 -11.22 -14.19
CA TYR A 135 11.01 -11.68 -12.95
C TYR A 135 12.45 -11.18 -12.79
N GLN A 136 13.23 -11.10 -13.88
CA GLN A 136 14.56 -10.49 -13.85
C GLN A 136 14.50 -9.00 -13.51
N GLN A 137 13.51 -8.26 -14.03
CA GLN A 137 13.28 -6.85 -13.66
C GLN A 137 12.92 -6.72 -12.19
N ALA A 138 12.02 -7.57 -11.68
CA ALA A 138 11.65 -7.59 -10.27
C ALA A 138 12.89 -7.86 -9.38
N ARG A 139 13.71 -8.85 -9.73
CA ARG A 139 14.95 -9.18 -9.02
C ARG A 139 16.00 -8.06 -9.05
N LYS A 140 16.05 -7.25 -10.12
CA LYS A 140 16.94 -6.08 -10.21
C LYS A 140 16.50 -4.95 -9.28
N LEU A 141 15.18 -4.80 -9.09
CA LEU A 141 14.61 -3.80 -8.18
C LEU A 141 14.76 -4.22 -6.72
N ASP A 142 14.53 -5.51 -6.44
CA ASP A 142 14.73 -6.09 -5.12
C ASP A 142 15.27 -7.53 -5.25
N GLY A 143 16.53 -7.70 -4.85
CA GLY A 143 17.21 -9.00 -4.88
C GLY A 143 17.06 -9.81 -3.59
N THR A 144 16.35 -9.28 -2.59
CA THR A 144 16.20 -9.88 -1.27
C THR A 144 14.92 -10.70 -1.13
N ASP A 145 13.95 -10.48 -2.01
CA ASP A 145 12.66 -11.17 -2.01
C ASP A 145 12.71 -12.52 -2.75
N SER A 146 12.05 -13.54 -2.19
CA SER A 146 12.08 -14.92 -2.67
C SER A 146 11.17 -15.18 -3.89
N TYR A 147 10.16 -14.33 -4.15
CA TYR A 147 9.17 -14.54 -5.21
C TYR A 147 9.72 -14.33 -6.63
N ALA A 148 10.60 -13.35 -6.85
CA ALA A 148 11.21 -13.15 -8.16
C ALA A 148 12.08 -14.35 -8.57
N VAL A 149 12.82 -14.92 -7.61
CA VAL A 149 13.68 -16.09 -7.84
C VAL A 149 12.84 -17.35 -8.00
N LEU A 150 11.76 -17.50 -7.23
CA LEU A 150 10.77 -18.57 -7.41
C LEU A 150 10.20 -18.57 -8.82
N GLY A 151 9.73 -17.42 -9.31
CA GLY A 151 9.15 -17.27 -10.64
C GLY A 151 10.14 -17.63 -11.76
N LEU A 152 11.44 -17.34 -11.59
CA LEU A 152 12.49 -17.81 -12.51
C LEU A 152 12.64 -19.34 -12.49
N GLY A 153 12.47 -19.96 -11.32
CA GLY A 153 12.40 -21.42 -11.19
C GLY A 153 11.22 -22.02 -11.96
N ASP A 154 10.04 -21.42 -11.83
CA ASP A 154 8.83 -21.84 -12.56
C ASP A 154 9.00 -21.68 -14.09
N VAL A 155 9.65 -20.60 -14.53
CA VAL A 155 10.00 -20.41 -15.95
C VAL A 155 10.95 -21.50 -16.43
N ALA A 156 12.00 -21.82 -15.66
CA ALA A 156 12.94 -22.87 -16.00
C ALA A 156 12.27 -24.25 -16.08
N MET A 157 11.34 -24.54 -15.16
CA MET A 157 10.51 -25.75 -15.22
C MET A 157 9.65 -25.79 -16.48
N ALA A 158 8.99 -24.70 -16.84
CA ALA A 158 8.20 -24.62 -18.06
C ALA A 158 9.06 -24.79 -19.33
N ARG A 159 10.35 -24.44 -19.27
CA ARG A 159 11.35 -24.71 -20.31
C ARG A 159 11.92 -26.14 -20.30
N LYS A 160 11.50 -26.98 -19.35
CA LYS A 160 12.06 -28.33 -19.08
C LYS A 160 13.53 -28.33 -18.64
N ASP A 161 14.02 -27.20 -18.13
CA ASP A 161 15.34 -27.10 -17.52
C ASP A 161 15.24 -27.38 -16.01
N SER A 162 15.11 -28.66 -15.66
CA SER A 162 14.98 -29.10 -14.27
C SER A 162 16.21 -28.75 -13.42
N ALA A 163 17.41 -28.76 -14.03
CA ALA A 163 18.64 -28.41 -13.32
C ALA A 163 18.72 -26.91 -13.00
N GLY A 164 18.26 -26.06 -13.91
CA GLY A 164 18.11 -24.63 -13.67
C GLY A 164 17.05 -24.32 -12.61
N ALA A 165 15.90 -24.98 -12.69
CA ALA A 165 14.80 -24.80 -11.74
C ALA A 165 15.20 -25.15 -10.30
N GLU A 166 15.90 -26.26 -10.08
CA GLU A 166 16.38 -26.66 -8.76
C GLU A 166 17.22 -25.56 -8.11
N ARG A 167 18.16 -24.97 -8.86
CA ARG A 167 19.03 -23.90 -8.36
C ARG A 167 18.22 -22.67 -7.92
N TYR A 168 17.21 -22.30 -8.69
CA TYR A 168 16.34 -21.17 -8.36
C TYR A 168 15.47 -21.43 -7.13
N TYR A 169 14.85 -22.61 -7.01
CA TYR A 169 14.08 -22.94 -5.80
C TYR A 169 14.96 -23.01 -4.55
N GLN A 170 16.16 -23.60 -4.65
CA GLN A 170 17.12 -23.58 -3.54
C GLN A 170 17.51 -22.15 -3.15
N GLN A 171 17.72 -21.27 -4.13
CA GLN A 171 18.03 -19.87 -3.87
C GLN A 171 16.84 -19.13 -3.21
N ALA A 172 15.61 -19.37 -3.67
CA ALA A 172 14.40 -18.81 -3.06
C ALA A 172 14.26 -19.25 -1.59
N LEU A 173 14.55 -20.51 -1.28
CA LEU A 173 14.55 -21.04 0.10
C LEU A 173 15.67 -20.50 0.96
N ARG A 174 16.80 -20.09 0.38
CA ARG A 174 17.87 -19.39 1.13
C ARG A 174 17.45 -17.98 1.54
N LEU A 175 16.64 -17.31 0.71
CA LEU A 175 16.08 -15.99 0.99
C LEU A 175 14.94 -16.08 2.00
N ASP A 176 14.01 -17.00 1.79
CA ASP A 176 12.90 -17.27 2.69
C ASP A 176 12.70 -18.78 2.85
N ARG A 177 13.19 -19.29 3.99
CA ARG A 177 13.09 -20.72 4.34
C ARG A 177 11.66 -21.18 4.61
N THR A 178 10.73 -20.24 4.79
CA THR A 178 9.32 -20.52 5.10
C THR A 178 8.38 -20.34 3.90
N ASN A 179 8.91 -19.94 2.74
CA ASN A 179 8.12 -19.74 1.54
C ASN A 179 7.52 -21.07 1.06
N SER A 180 6.24 -21.26 1.35
CA SER A 180 5.49 -22.49 1.04
C SER A 180 5.39 -22.77 -0.46
N SER A 181 5.38 -21.74 -1.31
CA SER A 181 5.41 -21.90 -2.77
C SER A 181 6.75 -22.44 -3.24
N ALA A 182 7.86 -22.00 -2.64
CA ALA A 182 9.20 -22.51 -2.96
C ALA A 182 9.40 -23.93 -2.46
N ILE A 183 8.89 -24.24 -1.26
CA ILE A 183 8.88 -25.59 -0.71
C ILE A 183 8.07 -26.53 -1.59
N ARG A 184 6.87 -26.10 -2.03
CA ARG A 184 6.02 -26.88 -2.92
C ARG A 184 6.64 -27.03 -4.30
N GLY A 185 7.13 -25.96 -4.93
CA GLY A 185 7.78 -26.03 -6.25
C GLY A 185 8.99 -26.97 -6.25
N ALA A 186 9.77 -26.94 -5.17
CA ALA A 186 10.84 -27.91 -4.95
C ALA A 186 10.31 -29.34 -4.73
N GLY A 187 9.31 -29.54 -3.87
CA GLY A 187 8.82 -30.88 -3.51
C GLY A 187 7.92 -31.56 -4.56
N GLU A 188 7.13 -30.80 -5.29
CA GLU A 188 6.18 -31.28 -6.31
C GLU A 188 6.88 -31.66 -7.61
N TYR A 189 7.98 -30.98 -7.94
CA TYR A 189 8.65 -31.12 -9.23
C TYR A 189 10.13 -31.58 -9.16
N LEU A 190 10.72 -31.69 -7.96
CA LEU A 190 12.00 -32.39 -7.74
C LEU A 190 11.77 -33.69 -6.93
N PRO A 191 11.38 -34.80 -7.58
CA PRO A 191 11.25 -36.07 -6.88
C PRO A 191 12.62 -36.63 -6.48
N CYS A 192 13.14 -36.31 -5.28
CA CYS A 192 14.39 -36.80 -4.62
C CYS A 192 15.60 -37.14 -5.55
N ALA A 193 15.67 -36.58 -6.77
CA ALA A 193 16.59 -36.99 -7.82
C ALA A 193 17.30 -35.76 -8.37
N ILE A 194 18.43 -35.45 -7.71
CA ILE A 194 19.76 -35.23 -8.29
C ILE A 194 20.49 -34.27 -7.33
N THR A 195 21.02 -34.82 -6.26
CA THR A 195 22.26 -34.25 -5.70
C THR A 195 23.07 -35.35 -5.04
N ARG A 196 23.71 -36.15 -5.90
CA ARG A 196 25.03 -36.71 -5.59
C ARG A 196 26.03 -35.55 -5.57
N THR A 197 25.99 -34.71 -4.55
CA THR A 197 27.15 -33.90 -4.18
C THR A 197 27.44 -34.12 -2.71
N ARG A 198 28.55 -34.83 -2.47
CA ARG A 198 29.20 -34.99 -1.18
C ARG A 198 29.60 -33.60 -0.72
N ASP A 199 28.79 -32.92 0.07
CA ASP A 199 29.22 -32.38 1.36
C ASP A 199 28.08 -31.68 2.10
N ARG A 200 27.88 -32.11 3.35
CA ARG A 200 27.20 -31.44 4.47
C ARG A 200 25.74 -30.96 4.30
N LEU A 201 24.86 -31.83 4.81
CA LEU A 201 23.75 -31.53 5.73
C LEU A 201 22.70 -30.50 5.29
N TYR A 202 21.98 -30.81 4.21
CA TYR A 202 20.57 -30.39 4.09
C TYR A 202 19.70 -31.64 3.97
N GLN A 203 19.39 -32.23 5.12
CA GLN A 203 18.44 -33.32 5.20
C GLN A 203 17.03 -32.72 5.20
N TRP A 204 16.38 -32.76 4.05
CA TRP A 204 14.96 -32.40 3.93
C TRP A 204 14.13 -33.38 4.77
N PRO A 205 13.21 -32.92 5.65
CA PRO A 205 12.48 -33.79 6.57
C PRO A 205 11.42 -34.69 5.90
N PHE A 206 11.34 -34.75 4.56
CA PHE A 206 10.28 -35.44 3.82
C PHE A 206 10.73 -36.45 2.75
N CYS A 207 12.02 -36.80 2.59
CA CYS A 207 12.37 -38.00 1.80
C CYS A 207 12.19 -39.25 2.70
N GLN A 208 11.02 -39.91 2.66
CA GLN A 208 10.92 -41.29 3.13
C GLN A 208 11.64 -42.21 2.13
N PRO A 209 12.47 -43.17 2.59
CA PRO A 209 13.06 -44.15 1.68
C PRO A 209 11.95 -44.99 1.06
N ALA A 210 11.98 -45.16 -0.27
CA ALA A 210 11.07 -46.06 -0.96
C ALA A 210 11.15 -47.46 -0.34
N PRO A 211 10.02 -48.15 -0.06
CA PRO A 211 10.04 -49.51 0.46
C PRO A 211 10.75 -50.41 -0.55
N GLN A 212 11.82 -51.07 -0.10
CA GLN A 212 12.48 -52.10 -0.88
C GLN A 212 11.56 -53.31 -0.94
N TYR A 213 10.82 -53.45 -2.05
CA TYR A 213 10.18 -54.72 -2.38
C TYR A 213 11.28 -55.68 -2.80
N ARG A 214 11.55 -56.65 -1.92
CA ARG A 214 12.49 -57.74 -2.11
C ARG A 214 11.84 -58.89 -2.88
#